data_AF-A0A846T866-F1
#
_entry.id   AF-A0A846T866-F1
#
_cell.length_a   1.000
_cell.length_b   1.000
_cell.length_c   1.000
_cell.angle_alpha   90.00
_cell.angle_beta   90.00
_cell.angle_gamma   90.00
#
_symmetry.space_group_name_H-M   'P 1'
#
loop_
_entity.id
_entity.type
_entity.pdbx_description
1 polymer ?
#
loop_
_entity_poly.entity_id
_entity_poly.type
_entity_poly.pdbx_seq_one_letter_code
_entity_poly.pdbx_strand_id
1 'polypeptide(L)'
;MTDQPSNPDWPRWINDLYRLLGIRPQFVLSGQIRDVVLAPFDGQAVLLPLLDSLWEALALRGYQFLLVYDRVDGVRIHPNTPAARQCAQRA
;
A
#
# COMPACT_ATOMS: atom_id res chain seq x y z
N MET A 1 -18.64 -2.64 -26.94
CA MET A 1 -18.75 -2.72 -25.48
C MET A 1 -17.33 -2.77 -24.96
N THR A 2 -16.73 -1.61 -24.72
CA THR A 2 -15.34 -1.50 -24.25
C THR A 2 -15.30 -1.97 -22.81
N ASP A 3 -14.71 -3.13 -22.57
CA ASP A 3 -14.38 -3.62 -21.24
C ASP A 3 -13.38 -2.62 -20.64
N GLN A 4 -13.89 -1.70 -19.81
CA GLN A 4 -13.02 -0.94 -18.92
C GLN A 4 -12.37 -1.98 -18.03
N PRO A 5 -11.03 -2.02 -17.89
CA PRO A 5 -10.43 -2.93 -16.92
C PRO A 5 -11.08 -2.59 -15.57
N SER A 6 -11.81 -3.55 -15.01
CA SER A 6 -12.34 -3.42 -13.66
C SER A 6 -11.16 -3.00 -12.80
N ASN A 7 -11.30 -1.87 -12.11
CA ASN A 7 -10.30 -1.47 -11.14
C ASN A 7 -10.06 -2.72 -10.27
N PRO A 8 -8.79 -3.18 -10.12
CA PRO A 8 -8.52 -4.39 -9.34
C PRO A 8 -9.31 -4.31 -8.03
N ASP A 9 -9.92 -5.43 -7.61
CA ASP A 9 -10.90 -5.52 -6.49
C ASP A 9 -10.23 -5.24 -5.12
N TRP A 10 -9.61 -4.07 -5.00
CA TRP A 10 -9.00 -3.54 -3.81
C TRP A 10 -10.10 -3.13 -2.83
N PRO A 11 -9.84 -3.26 -1.52
CA PRO A 11 -10.66 -2.66 -0.50
C PRO A 11 -10.96 -1.19 -0.82
N ARG A 12 -12.22 -0.79 -0.63
CA ARG A 12 -12.68 0.56 -0.96
C ARG A 12 -11.77 1.66 -0.36
N TRP A 13 -11.28 1.48 0.86
CA TRP A 13 -10.43 2.46 1.52
C TRP A 13 -9.07 2.68 0.81
N ILE A 14 -8.52 1.66 0.15
CA ILE A 14 -7.29 1.79 -0.66
C ILE A 14 -7.56 2.64 -1.91
N ASN A 15 -8.71 2.41 -2.54
CA ASN A 15 -9.15 3.20 -3.68
C ASN A 15 -9.41 4.66 -3.29
N ASP A 16 -10.02 4.89 -2.14
CA ASP A 16 -10.29 6.23 -1.61
C ASP A 16 -8.98 6.95 -1.24
N LEU A 17 -8.03 6.27 -0.58
CA LEU A 17 -6.71 6.83 -0.25
C LEU A 17 -6.00 7.34 -1.49
N TYR A 18 -5.98 6.56 -2.57
CA TYR A 18 -5.33 6.98 -3.81
C TYR A 18 -5.99 8.18 -4.48
N ARG A 19 -7.33 8.16 -4.59
CA ARG A 19 -8.08 9.28 -5.19
C ARG A 19 -7.79 10.59 -4.47
N LEU A 20 -7.57 10.51 -3.16
CA LEU A 20 -7.35 11.67 -2.31
C LEU A 20 -5.87 12.05 -2.17
N LEU A 21 -4.94 11.18 -2.53
CA LEU A 21 -3.50 11.39 -2.29
C LEU A 21 -2.96 12.64 -3.00
N GLY A 22 -3.48 12.95 -4.19
CA GLY A 22 -3.13 14.16 -4.94
C GLY A 22 -3.72 15.45 -4.35
N ILE A 23 -4.67 15.33 -3.40
CA ILE A 23 -5.39 16.45 -2.80
C ILE A 23 -4.88 16.70 -1.37
N ARG A 24 -4.60 15.64 -0.61
CA ARG A 24 -4.19 15.71 0.79
C ARG A 24 -3.00 14.79 1.05
N PRO A 25 -1.96 15.26 1.75
CA PRO A 25 -0.78 14.45 2.04
C PRO A 25 -0.93 13.56 3.29
N GLN A 26 -1.96 13.78 4.12
CA GLN A 26 -2.12 13.11 5.40
C GLN A 26 -3.45 12.39 5.51
N PHE A 27 -3.37 11.13 5.95
CA PHE A 27 -4.51 10.25 6.15
C PHE A 27 -4.43 9.62 7.53
N VAL A 28 -5.59 9.39 8.14
CA VAL A 28 -5.71 8.59 9.36
C VAL A 28 -6.57 7.38 9.03
N LEU A 29 -5.99 6.19 9.16
CA LEU A 29 -6.72 4.94 9.09
C LEU A 29 -7.00 4.46 10.51
N SER A 30 -8.26 4.20 10.82
CA SER A 30 -8.70 3.66 12.11
C SER A 30 -9.08 2.19 11.96
N GLY A 31 -8.65 1.34 12.89
CA GLY A 31 -8.90 -0.10 12.86
C GLY A 31 -7.81 -0.88 13.59
N GLN A 32 -7.77 -2.21 13.45
CA GLN A 32 -6.65 -2.99 13.97
C GLN A 32 -5.51 -2.98 12.96
N ILE A 33 -4.31 -2.59 13.41
CA ILE A 33 -3.12 -2.58 12.54
C ILE A 33 -2.72 -3.97 12.04
N ARG A 34 -3.20 -5.03 12.72
CA ARG A 34 -2.98 -6.44 12.37
C ARG A 34 -4.14 -7.04 11.57
N ASP A 35 -5.06 -6.21 11.08
CA ASP A 35 -6.12 -6.68 10.21
C ASP A 35 -5.52 -7.26 8.92
N VAL A 36 -6.21 -8.27 8.41
CA VAL A 36 -5.93 -8.92 7.14
C VAL A 36 -7.06 -8.57 6.19
N VAL A 37 -6.72 -8.15 4.99
CA VAL A 37 -7.67 -7.72 3.96
C VAL A 37 -7.54 -8.59 2.72
N LEU A 38 -8.63 -8.71 1.98
CA LEU A 38 -8.59 -9.29 0.63
C LEU A 38 -7.99 -8.29 -0.34
N ALA A 39 -6.96 -8.71 -1.07
CA ALA A 39 -6.27 -7.94 -2.07
C ALA A 39 -6.18 -8.74 -3.38
N PRO A 40 -6.29 -8.08 -4.54
CA PRO A 40 -6.06 -8.73 -5.81
C PRO A 40 -4.56 -8.96 -6.04
N PHE A 41 -4.18 -10.19 -6.32
CA PHE A 41 -2.84 -10.59 -6.72
C PHE A 41 -2.92 -11.60 -7.85
N ASP A 42 -2.32 -11.28 -9.00
CA ASP A 42 -2.30 -12.14 -10.20
C ASP A 42 -3.68 -12.72 -10.60
N GLY A 43 -4.71 -11.87 -10.59
CA GLY A 43 -6.09 -12.26 -10.94
C GLY A 43 -6.82 -13.12 -9.90
N GLN A 44 -6.21 -13.35 -8.73
CA GLN A 44 -6.81 -14.05 -7.60
C GLN A 44 -6.94 -13.13 -6.38
N ALA A 45 -7.90 -13.41 -5.50
CA ALA A 45 -8.00 -12.73 -4.21
C ALA A 45 -7.11 -13.43 -3.18
N VAL A 46 -6.17 -12.69 -2.60
CA VAL A 46 -5.27 -13.16 -1.53
C VAL A 46 -5.48 -12.37 -0.25
N LEU A 47 -5.17 -12.99 0.88
CA LEU A 47 -5.23 -12.35 2.19
C LEU A 47 -3.88 -11.69 2.50
N LEU A 48 -3.88 -10.37 2.68
CA LEU A 48 -2.68 -9.59 3.02
C LEU A 48 -2.89 -8.78 4.31
N PRO A 49 -1.85 -8.67 5.16
CA PRO A 49 -1.84 -7.68 6.24
C PRO A 49 -2.12 -6.27 5.72
N LEU A 50 -2.69 -5.40 6.56
CA LEU A 50 -3.04 -4.03 6.20
C LEU A 50 -1.89 -3.26 5.55
N LEU A 51 -0.69 -3.30 6.15
CA LEU A 51 0.49 -2.61 5.60
C LEU A 51 0.89 -3.15 4.23
N ASP A 52 0.89 -4.47 4.07
CA ASP A 52 1.28 -5.14 2.82
C ASP A 52 0.26 -4.82 1.72
N SER A 53 -1.03 -4.83 2.03
CA SER A 53 -2.08 -4.44 1.08
C SER A 53 -1.95 -3.00 0.60
N LEU A 54 -1.60 -2.07 1.51
CA LEU A 54 -1.35 -0.68 1.16
C LEU A 54 -0.12 -0.56 0.25
N TRP A 55 0.96 -1.28 0.60
CA TRP A 55 2.17 -1.31 -0.20
C TRP A 55 1.92 -1.81 -1.61
N GLU A 56 1.31 -2.98 -1.78
CA GLU A 56 1.04 -3.56 -3.10
C GLU A 56 0.24 -2.61 -3.98
N ALA A 57 -0.80 -1.97 -3.42
CA ALA A 57 -1.59 -0.99 -4.15
C ALA A 57 -0.81 0.27 -4.57
N LEU A 58 0.16 0.71 -3.77
CA LEU A 58 1.02 1.86 -4.09
C LEU A 58 2.17 1.47 -5.04
N ALA A 59 2.73 0.27 -4.90
CA ALA A 59 3.78 -0.24 -5.76
C ALA A 59 3.32 -0.31 -7.22
N LEU A 60 2.08 -0.78 -7.46
CA LEU A 60 1.43 -0.77 -8.78
C LEU A 60 1.32 0.64 -9.40
N ARG A 61 1.44 1.69 -8.59
CA ARG A 61 1.33 3.09 -9.00
C ARG A 61 2.68 3.82 -9.02
N GLY A 62 3.79 3.09 -8.89
CA GLY A 62 5.15 3.61 -9.07
C GLY A 62 5.84 4.10 -7.80
N TYR A 63 5.25 3.87 -6.61
CA TYR A 63 5.94 4.14 -5.35
C TYR A 63 7.06 3.12 -5.14
N GLN A 64 8.22 3.58 -4.66
CA GLN A 64 9.42 2.74 -4.56
C GLN A 64 9.60 2.08 -3.19
N PHE A 65 9.12 2.74 -2.13
CA PHE A 65 9.15 2.23 -0.77
C PHE A 65 8.20 3.04 0.12
N LEU A 66 7.92 2.49 1.30
CA LEU A 66 7.29 3.18 2.42
C LEU A 66 8.32 3.34 3.55
N LEU A 67 8.33 4.51 4.16
CA LEU A 67 8.99 4.71 5.45
C LEU A 67 7.95 4.52 6.55
N VAL A 68 8.11 3.46 7.33
CA VAL A 68 7.16 3.07 8.37
C VAL A 68 7.76 3.38 9.73
N TYR A 69 7.03 4.14 10.52
CA TYR A 69 7.37 4.40 11.92
C TYR A 69 6.40 3.67 12.83
N ASP A 70 6.93 2.90 13.76
CA ASP A 70 6.20 2.37 14.92
C ASP A 70 6.94 2.77 16.20
N ARG A 71 6.21 3.01 17.28
CA ARG A 71 6.81 3.47 18.54
C ARG A 71 7.70 2.44 19.24
N VAL A 72 7.47 1.16 18.98
CA VAL A 72 8.21 0.04 19.57
C VAL A 72 9.44 -0.27 18.73
N ASP A 73 9.27 -0.38 17.41
CA ASP A 73 10.34 -0.82 16.50
C ASP A 73 11.14 0.35 15.87
N GLY A 74 10.68 1.59 16.04
CA GLY A 74 11.27 2.77 15.42
C GLY A 74 10.94 2.88 13.93
N VAL A 75 11.91 3.33 13.14
CA VAL A 75 11.75 3.57 11.69
C VAL A 75 12.26 2.38 10.89
N ARG A 76 11.47 1.89 9.94
CA ARG A 76 11.82 0.82 9.01
C ARG A 76 11.36 1.12 7.59
N ILE A 77 11.99 0.46 6.63
CA ILE A 77 11.62 0.53 5.21
C ILE A 77 10.74 -0.67 4.87
N HIS A 78 9.68 -0.43 4.10
CA HIS A 78 8.80 -1.47 3.57
C HIS A 78 8.64 -1.32 2.05
N PRO A 79 8.87 -2.37 1.25
CA PRO A 79 9.33 -3.69 1.65
C PRO A 79 10.81 -3.63 2.02
N ASN A 80 11.27 -4.48 2.95
CA ASN A 80 12.67 -4.48 3.38
C ASN A 80 13.59 -5.22 2.39
N THR A 81 13.61 -4.75 1.14
CA THR A 81 14.46 -5.30 0.07
C THR A 81 15.73 -4.46 -0.10
N PRO A 82 16.82 -5.01 -0.67
CA PRO A 82 18.01 -4.23 -0.98
C PRO A 82 17.72 -3.02 -1.90
N ALA A 83 16.87 -3.20 -2.91
CA ALA A 83 16.50 -2.14 -3.85
C ALA A 83 15.74 -0.99 -3.17
N ALA A 84 14.75 -1.30 -2.33
CA ALA A 84 14.00 -0.29 -1.57
C ALA A 84 14.92 0.47 -0.60
N ARG A 85 15.83 -0.23 0.09
CA ARG A 85 16.83 0.39 0.97
C ARG A 85 17.77 1.34 0.22
N GLN A 86 18.22 0.94 -0.96
CA GLN A 86 19.06 1.80 -1.79
C GLN A 86 18.30 3.05 -2.25
N CYS A 87 17.02 2.92 -2.63
CA CYS A 87 16.20 4.08 -2.98
C CYS A 87 16.05 5.04 -1.80
N ALA A 88 15.79 4.52 -0.60
CA ALA A 88 15.64 5.33 0.61
C ALA A 88 16.92 6.06 1.03
N GLN A 89 18.11 5.51 0.73
CA GLN A 89 19.39 6.19 1.00
C GLN A 89 19.68 7.35 0.04
N ARG A 90 18.99 7.40 -1.10
CA ARG A 90 19.20 8.41 -2.15
C ARG A 90 18.14 9.51 -2.15
N ALA A 91 17.05 9.33 -1.41
CA ALA A 91 15.96 10.29 -1.25
C ALA A 91 16.35 11.37 -0.24
#